data_AF-A0A5J4L451-F1
#
_entry.id   AF-A0A5J4L451-F1
#
_cell.length_a   1.000
_cell.length_b   1.000
_cell.length_c   1.000
_cell.angle_alpha   90.00
_cell.angle_beta   90.00
_cell.angle_gamma   90.00
#
_symmetry.space_group_name_H-M   'P 1'
#
loop_
_entity.id
_entity.type
_entity.pdbx_description
1 polymer ?
#
loop_
_entity_poly.entity_id
_entity_poly.type
_entity_poly.pdbx_seq_one_letter_code
_entity_poly.pdbx_strand_id
1 'polypeptide(L)'
;MVLRQGLPPRRSGAAGRSPAPEPAPPSTATPRSGAAPPDSAPARLLTWLGRLGVPAAAFAVFQALLGILPQNLAGEAARYCVAATAGIGVGAVVWLATVLVRTRAAAAAAVAAPASAHAPPPAGSLPDLMDGTYQALRRGLSVIEVSGRGPLIGWPHSLAESDPPVHPTAFGTAYGLHLLLDIAPYDGRIRAGQVAETLWRLRLPGGGWAARSQGSGARPEVSATVLGALARAGADPRLLEAEIRSCEVLWNPDHDASGLANTYVVTNVLRGLLRAAPGSTSLEGLREVLVNGATADPARGNHRCWGAALATGRGNSAPSAAHTARAVVALDRAARVLGEDARQRTVREEGLRWLLAGPATPTGGVSDLQNCQEEVRRPDQEDPLHQELLSVRHFAAAWVARALMTDGARKVAAEDEGLAAWEAQLTTAVTRVRGMQRGGVWRWDDGPMGHPVWMAYQGLSVLRRHALMVYRP
;
A
#
# COMPACT_ATOMS: atom_id res chain seq x y z
N MET A 1 -21.79 -38.94 -48.28
CA MET A 1 -21.83 -38.93 -49.76
C MET A 1 -20.62 -38.13 -50.25
N VAL A 2 -20.01 -38.54 -51.38
CA VAL A 2 -18.66 -38.17 -51.87
C VAL A 2 -18.59 -36.66 -52.19
N LEU A 3 -17.55 -35.90 -51.82
CA LEU A 3 -16.34 -35.70 -52.66
C LEU A 3 -15.07 -35.27 -51.90
N ARG A 4 -13.93 -35.79 -52.38
CA ARG A 4 -12.53 -35.41 -52.02
C ARG A 4 -12.01 -34.29 -52.94
N GLN A 5 -10.96 -33.61 -52.48
CA GLN A 5 -9.71 -33.17 -53.18
C GLN A 5 -9.24 -31.81 -52.60
N GLY A 6 -7.94 -31.50 -52.45
CA GLY A 6 -6.72 -32.27 -52.66
C GLY A 6 -5.46 -31.50 -52.18
N LEU A 7 -4.42 -32.24 -51.76
CA LEU A 7 -3.06 -31.79 -51.39
C LEU A 7 -2.04 -32.75 -52.07
N PRO A 8 -0.69 -32.51 -52.02
CA PRO A 8 0.06 -31.32 -51.59
C PRO A 8 0.74 -30.64 -52.81
N PRO A 9 2.05 -30.79 -53.22
CA PRO A 9 3.23 -31.46 -52.64
C PRO A 9 4.28 -30.49 -52.02
N ARG A 10 5.34 -31.06 -51.41
CA ARG A 10 6.57 -30.38 -50.93
C ARG A 10 7.64 -30.24 -52.04
N ARG A 11 8.64 -29.38 -51.81
CA ARG A 11 10.06 -29.71 -52.11
C ARG A 11 10.97 -29.43 -50.92
N SER A 12 12.11 -30.12 -50.91
CA SER A 12 13.12 -30.19 -49.83
C SER A 12 14.53 -30.06 -50.43
N GLY A 13 15.52 -29.71 -49.59
CA GLY A 13 16.93 -29.52 -49.95
C GLY A 13 17.54 -28.41 -49.07
N ALA A 14 18.37 -28.60 -48.04
CA ALA A 14 19.42 -29.58 -47.70
C ALA A 14 20.84 -29.17 -48.13
N ALA A 15 21.81 -29.46 -47.25
CA ALA A 15 23.22 -29.03 -47.23
C ALA A 15 23.45 -27.52 -46.96
N GLY A 16 24.39 -27.08 -46.12
CA GLY A 16 25.24 -27.80 -45.17
C GLY A 16 26.66 -27.21 -45.06
N ARG A 17 27.07 -26.81 -43.84
CA ARG A 17 28.47 -26.76 -43.33
C ARG A 17 28.56 -26.03 -41.97
N SER A 18 29.18 -26.71 -41.01
CA SER A 18 29.84 -26.14 -39.82
C SER A 18 31.28 -26.69 -39.79
N PRO A 19 32.14 -26.40 -38.79
CA PRO A 19 32.83 -25.13 -38.60
C PRO A 19 34.36 -25.33 -38.43
N ALA A 20 35.18 -24.25 -38.40
CA ALA A 20 36.54 -24.21 -37.83
C ALA A 20 37.18 -22.80 -38.00
N PRO A 21 38.23 -22.43 -37.24
CA PRO A 21 38.65 -22.92 -35.92
C PRO A 21 38.87 -21.80 -34.87
N GLU A 22 38.98 -22.21 -33.61
CA GLU A 22 39.47 -21.41 -32.48
C GLU A 22 41.01 -21.44 -32.41
N PRO A 23 41.68 -20.35 -31.98
CA PRO A 23 43.03 -20.42 -31.45
C PRO A 23 43.13 -19.86 -30.01
N ALA A 24 43.65 -20.69 -29.11
CA ALA A 24 44.13 -20.33 -27.77
C ALA A 24 45.32 -21.25 -27.40
N PRO A 25 46.16 -20.95 -26.38
CA PRO A 25 46.32 -19.73 -25.60
C PRO A 25 47.77 -19.18 -25.71
N PRO A 26 48.25 -18.37 -24.74
CA PRO A 26 49.22 -18.98 -23.84
C PRO A 26 48.84 -18.88 -22.35
N SER A 27 49.29 -19.89 -21.60
CA SER A 27 49.07 -20.03 -20.16
C SER A 27 50.27 -19.48 -19.38
N THR A 28 50.02 -18.73 -18.30
CA THR A 28 51.00 -18.54 -17.22
C THR A 28 50.36 -18.86 -15.87
N ALA A 29 51.15 -19.51 -15.02
CA ALA A 29 50.67 -20.30 -13.91
C ALA A 29 50.55 -19.50 -12.60
N THR A 30 49.43 -19.72 -11.89
CA THR A 30 49.28 -19.96 -10.42
C THR A 30 50.23 -19.31 -9.40
N PRO A 31 49.72 -18.87 -8.21
CA PRO A 31 49.29 -19.86 -7.21
C PRO A 31 47.95 -19.62 -6.50
N ARG A 32 47.35 -20.75 -6.10
CA ARG A 32 46.26 -20.84 -5.11
C ARG A 32 46.75 -20.45 -3.72
N SER A 33 45.97 -19.67 -2.96
CA SER A 33 45.56 -20.01 -1.59
C SER A 33 44.54 -18.98 -1.09
N GLY A 34 43.49 -19.44 -0.39
CA GLY A 34 42.40 -18.58 0.06
C GLY A 34 41.09 -19.37 0.17
N ALA A 35 41.00 -20.25 1.17
CA ALA A 35 39.82 -21.07 1.38
C ALA A 35 38.58 -20.21 1.70
N ALA A 36 37.46 -20.52 1.05
CA ALA A 36 36.18 -19.97 1.47
C ALA A 36 35.77 -20.58 2.83
N PRO A 37 35.35 -19.78 3.83
CA PRO A 37 34.93 -20.31 5.12
C PRO A 37 33.60 -21.09 4.99
N PRO A 38 33.44 -22.22 5.72
CA PRO A 38 32.29 -23.12 5.56
C PRO A 38 31.03 -22.68 6.34
N ASP A 39 30.57 -21.44 6.14
CA ASP A 39 29.40 -20.86 6.86
C ASP A 39 28.17 -20.68 5.96
N SER A 40 27.53 -21.78 5.52
CA SER A 40 26.34 -21.68 4.65
C SER A 40 25.19 -22.66 4.90
N ALA A 41 25.29 -23.54 5.91
CA ALA A 41 24.16 -24.36 6.39
C ALA A 41 23.39 -23.74 7.59
N PRO A 42 24.02 -23.40 8.73
CA PRO A 42 23.28 -22.98 9.93
C PRO A 42 22.58 -21.62 9.75
N ALA A 43 23.19 -20.68 9.02
CA ALA A 43 22.60 -19.37 8.74
C ALA A 43 21.28 -19.45 7.94
N ARG A 44 21.22 -20.35 6.95
CA ARG A 44 19.99 -20.56 6.14
C ARG A 44 18.89 -21.22 6.98
N LEU A 45 19.25 -22.18 7.83
CA LEU A 45 18.30 -22.83 8.75
C LEU A 45 17.71 -21.83 9.76
N LEU A 46 18.55 -20.97 10.35
CA LEU A 46 18.11 -19.91 11.28
C LEU A 46 17.21 -18.87 10.58
N THR A 47 17.51 -18.50 9.34
CA THR A 47 16.70 -17.54 8.57
C THR A 47 15.35 -18.15 8.16
N TRP A 48 15.29 -19.46 7.93
CA TRP A 48 14.05 -20.20 7.65
C TRP A 48 13.19 -20.36 8.90
N LEU A 49 13.77 -20.78 10.04
CA LEU A 49 13.06 -20.89 11.32
C LEU A 49 12.53 -19.53 11.81
N GLY A 50 13.28 -18.45 11.57
CA GLY A 50 12.85 -17.09 11.89
C GLY A 50 11.58 -16.62 11.17
N ARG A 51 11.20 -17.25 10.04
CA ARG A 51 9.95 -16.95 9.30
C ARG A 51 8.71 -17.65 9.85
N LEU A 52 8.89 -18.76 10.58
CA LEU A 52 7.78 -19.55 11.13
C LEU A 52 7.39 -19.13 12.56
N GLY A 53 8.26 -18.36 13.22
CA GLY A 53 8.06 -17.91 14.59
C GLY A 53 8.46 -18.95 15.65
N VAL A 54 8.71 -18.46 16.87
CA VAL A 54 9.17 -19.27 18.01
C VAL A 54 8.31 -20.53 18.27
N PRO A 55 6.97 -20.49 18.24
CA PRO A 55 6.15 -21.68 18.50
C PRO A 55 6.33 -22.78 17.46
N ALA A 56 6.44 -22.42 16.17
CA ALA A 56 6.58 -23.38 15.09
C ALA A 56 7.97 -24.03 15.07
N ALA A 57 9.03 -23.28 15.41
CA ALA A 57 10.37 -23.84 15.57
C ALA A 57 10.43 -24.85 16.72
N ALA A 58 9.81 -24.54 17.86
CA ALA A 58 9.71 -25.46 19.00
C ALA A 58 8.92 -26.74 18.65
N PHE A 59 7.77 -26.59 17.97
CA PHE A 59 6.91 -27.69 17.57
C PHE A 59 7.55 -28.61 16.51
N ALA A 60 8.28 -28.04 15.54
CA ALA A 60 8.98 -28.83 14.53
C ALA A 60 10.06 -29.74 15.14
N VAL A 61 10.82 -29.24 16.12
CA VAL A 61 11.84 -30.04 16.84
C VAL A 61 11.19 -31.11 17.72
N PHE A 62 10.10 -30.78 18.42
CA PHE A 62 9.31 -31.74 19.18
C PHE A 62 8.84 -32.92 18.31
N GLN A 63 8.22 -32.63 17.16
CA GLN A 63 7.73 -33.68 16.24
C GLN A 63 8.86 -34.49 15.61
N ALA A 64 9.95 -33.85 15.19
CA ALA A 64 11.11 -34.55 14.63
C ALA A 64 11.73 -35.52 15.64
N LEU A 65 11.85 -35.12 16.91
CA LEU A 65 12.40 -35.99 17.95
C LEU A 65 11.44 -37.14 18.32
N LEU A 66 10.14 -36.93 18.36
CA LEU A 66 9.19 -38.05 18.56
C LEU A 66 9.28 -39.12 17.45
N GLY A 67 9.55 -38.70 16.21
CA GLY A 67 9.76 -39.60 15.08
C GLY A 67 11.09 -40.36 15.08
N ILE A 68 12.11 -39.85 15.78
CA ILE A 68 13.49 -40.40 15.77
C ILE A 68 13.84 -41.13 17.09
N LEU A 69 13.30 -40.70 18.23
CA LEU A 69 13.61 -41.29 19.54
C LEU A 69 13.10 -42.74 19.61
N PRO A 70 13.97 -43.74 19.84
CA PRO A 70 13.59 -45.14 19.80
C PRO A 70 12.60 -45.52 20.90
N GLN A 71 11.74 -46.50 20.62
CA GLN A 71 10.61 -46.89 21.47
C GLN A 71 11.02 -47.49 22.82
N ASN A 72 12.28 -47.92 22.97
CA ASN A 72 12.84 -48.53 24.18
C ASN A 72 13.39 -47.51 25.20
N LEU A 73 13.31 -46.20 24.94
CA LEU A 73 13.69 -45.15 25.89
C LEU A 73 12.70 -45.06 27.05
N ALA A 74 12.93 -45.87 28.11
CA ALA A 74 12.37 -45.72 29.46
C ALA A 74 10.85 -45.44 29.58
N GLY A 75 10.05 -45.88 28.60
CA GLY A 75 8.60 -45.66 28.54
C GLY A 75 8.19 -44.40 27.76
N GLU A 76 6.95 -44.38 27.30
CA GLU A 76 6.46 -43.35 26.37
C GLU A 76 6.53 -41.93 26.96
N ALA A 77 6.27 -41.78 28.26
CA ALA A 77 6.39 -40.52 28.98
C ALA A 77 7.82 -39.94 28.91
N ALA A 78 8.86 -40.77 28.99
CA ALA A 78 10.25 -40.29 28.88
C ALA A 78 10.55 -39.73 27.49
N ARG A 79 10.02 -40.37 26.42
CA ARG A 79 10.16 -39.89 25.03
C ARG A 79 9.49 -38.52 24.83
N TYR A 80 8.27 -38.33 25.35
CA TYR A 80 7.60 -37.03 25.33
C TYR A 80 8.34 -35.96 26.14
N CYS A 81 8.83 -36.28 27.34
CA CYS A 81 9.60 -35.34 28.16
C CYS A 81 10.89 -34.88 27.47
N VAL A 82 11.65 -35.78 26.84
CA VAL A 82 12.87 -35.45 26.09
C VAL A 82 12.54 -34.56 24.88
N ALA A 83 11.55 -34.95 24.07
CA ALA A 83 11.13 -34.18 22.91
C ALA A 83 10.61 -32.78 23.29
N ALA A 84 9.82 -32.67 24.36
CA ALA A 84 9.28 -31.40 24.85
C ALA A 84 10.38 -30.48 25.38
N THR A 85 11.30 -31.02 26.19
CA THR A 85 12.43 -30.24 26.74
C THR A 85 13.33 -29.70 25.62
N ALA A 86 13.61 -30.52 24.59
CA ALA A 86 14.38 -30.10 23.44
C ALA A 86 13.65 -29.07 22.55
N GLY A 87 12.34 -29.24 22.32
CA GLY A 87 11.52 -28.26 21.61
C GLY A 87 11.47 -26.90 22.31
N ILE A 88 11.27 -26.89 23.64
CA ILE A 88 11.33 -25.69 24.48
C ILE A 88 12.73 -25.05 24.42
N GLY A 89 13.79 -25.85 24.52
CA GLY A 89 15.17 -25.37 24.43
C GLY A 89 15.47 -24.67 23.10
N VAL A 90 15.08 -25.26 21.96
CA VAL A 90 15.25 -24.62 20.65
C VAL A 90 14.36 -23.40 20.50
N GLY A 91 13.12 -23.43 21.00
CA GLY A 91 12.24 -22.26 21.05
C GLY A 91 12.87 -21.09 21.81
N ALA A 92 13.46 -21.35 22.98
CA ALA A 92 14.17 -20.36 23.79
C ALA A 92 15.40 -19.80 23.08
N VAL A 93 16.20 -20.64 22.39
CA VAL A 93 17.34 -20.20 21.59
C VAL A 93 16.91 -19.34 20.38
N VAL A 94 15.86 -19.71 19.66
CA VAL A 94 15.30 -18.92 18.55
C VAL A 94 14.73 -17.60 19.06
N TRP A 95 14.08 -17.59 20.21
CA TRP A 95 13.61 -16.37 20.86
C TRP A 95 14.77 -15.46 21.27
N LEU A 96 15.79 -15.99 21.97
CA LEU A 96 17.01 -15.26 22.35
C LEU A 96 17.74 -14.69 21.13
N ALA A 97 17.88 -15.46 20.05
CA ALA A 97 18.47 -14.99 18.79
C ALA A 97 17.64 -13.86 18.16
N THR A 98 16.31 -13.98 18.17
CA THR A 98 15.40 -12.94 17.65
C THR A 98 15.47 -11.67 18.50
N VAL A 99 15.54 -11.80 19.82
CA VAL A 99 15.75 -10.69 20.76
C VAL A 99 17.11 -10.04 20.53
N LEU A 100 18.19 -10.82 20.43
CA LEU A 100 19.56 -10.32 20.16
C LEU A 100 19.69 -9.63 18.80
N VAL A 101 18.98 -10.10 17.77
CA VAL A 101 18.91 -9.41 16.46
C VAL A 101 18.12 -8.10 16.58
N ARG A 102 16.99 -8.09 17.30
CA ARG A 102 16.20 -6.87 17.55
C ARG A 102 16.95 -5.85 18.41
N THR A 103 17.65 -6.27 19.46
CA THR A 103 18.45 -5.37 20.31
C THR A 103 19.70 -4.89 19.58
N ARG A 104 20.34 -5.71 18.72
CA ARG A 104 21.41 -5.23 17.83
C ARG A 104 20.90 -4.27 16.76
N ALA A 105 19.70 -4.48 16.19
CA ALA A 105 19.09 -3.53 15.26
C ALA A 105 18.73 -2.21 15.96
N ALA A 106 18.17 -2.27 17.16
CA ALA A 106 17.88 -1.09 17.99
C ALA A 106 19.15 -0.37 18.47
N ALA A 107 20.20 -1.11 18.84
CA ALA A 107 21.49 -0.55 19.22
C ALA A 107 22.23 0.04 18.01
N ALA A 108 22.14 -0.58 16.82
CA ALA A 108 22.63 0.01 15.59
C ALA A 108 21.86 1.29 15.23
N ALA A 109 20.55 1.35 15.48
CA ALA A 109 19.76 2.56 15.33
C ALA A 109 20.07 3.64 16.39
N ALA A 110 20.49 3.25 17.60
CA ALA A 110 20.87 4.17 18.68
C ALA A 110 22.33 4.68 18.55
N VAL A 111 23.25 3.85 18.07
CA VAL A 111 24.63 4.23 17.73
C VAL A 111 24.66 5.01 16.41
N ALA A 112 23.69 4.77 15.51
CA ALA A 112 23.34 5.69 14.43
C ALA A 112 22.55 6.91 14.92
N ALA A 113 23.02 7.54 16.01
CA ALA A 113 22.86 8.98 16.15
C ALA A 113 23.40 9.63 14.85
N PRO A 114 22.76 10.69 14.32
CA PRO A 114 23.15 11.23 13.03
C PRO A 114 24.52 11.92 13.16
N ALA A 115 25.58 11.17 12.84
CA ALA A 115 26.77 11.77 12.27
C ALA A 115 26.30 12.67 11.12
N SER A 116 26.88 13.87 11.01
CA SER A 116 26.50 14.90 10.06
C SER A 116 26.82 14.50 8.60
N ALA A 117 26.13 13.48 8.11
CA ALA A 117 25.93 13.25 6.69
C ALA A 117 25.46 14.57 6.10
N HIS A 118 26.10 14.98 5.00
CA HIS A 118 25.75 16.20 4.28
C HIS A 118 24.24 16.34 4.22
N ALA A 119 23.73 17.48 4.70
CA ALA A 119 22.32 17.76 4.69
C ALA A 119 21.80 17.42 3.28
N PRO A 120 20.82 16.50 3.14
CA PRO A 120 20.22 16.27 1.83
C PRO A 120 19.77 17.65 1.34
N PRO A 121 20.00 17.99 0.05
CA PRO A 121 19.71 19.33 -0.45
C PRO A 121 18.28 19.68 -0.04
N PRO A 122 18.04 20.89 0.51
CA PRO A 122 16.75 21.25 1.08
C PRO A 122 15.68 20.90 0.05
N ALA A 123 14.68 20.11 0.47
CA ALA A 123 13.61 19.67 -0.41
C ALA A 123 13.06 20.90 -1.13
N GLY A 124 13.25 20.93 -2.45
CA GLY A 124 13.39 22.16 -3.22
C GLY A 124 12.15 23.06 -3.19
N SER A 125 12.21 24.13 -3.99
CA SER A 125 11.02 24.94 -4.24
C SER A 125 9.87 24.05 -4.73
N LEU A 126 8.62 24.49 -4.56
CA LEU A 126 7.48 23.72 -5.06
C LEU A 126 7.60 23.39 -6.58
N PRO A 127 8.12 24.30 -7.44
CA PRO A 127 8.55 23.96 -8.79
C PRO A 127 9.53 22.78 -8.87
N ASP A 128 10.67 22.82 -8.17
CA ASP A 128 11.69 21.74 -8.20
C ASP A 128 11.09 20.38 -7.79
N LEU A 129 10.17 20.41 -6.80
CA LEU A 129 9.44 19.23 -6.36
C LEU A 129 8.54 18.69 -7.47
N MET A 130 7.75 19.55 -8.11
CA MET A 130 6.84 19.18 -9.20
C MET A 130 7.60 18.65 -10.42
N ASP A 131 8.70 19.30 -10.81
CA ASP A 131 9.59 18.85 -11.88
C ASP A 131 10.24 17.50 -11.53
N GLY A 132 10.75 17.35 -10.30
CA GLY A 132 11.28 16.08 -9.81
C GLY A 132 10.25 14.95 -9.91
N THR A 133 9.01 15.21 -9.46
CA THR A 133 7.92 14.23 -9.53
C THR A 133 7.57 13.90 -10.98
N TYR A 134 7.57 14.91 -11.87
CA TYR A 134 7.32 14.71 -13.30
C TYR A 134 8.38 13.82 -13.96
N GLN A 135 9.66 14.08 -13.70
CA GLN A 135 10.76 13.28 -14.21
C GLN A 135 10.73 11.84 -13.65
N ALA A 136 10.30 11.65 -12.41
CA ALA A 136 10.12 10.32 -11.84
C ALA A 136 8.93 9.57 -12.46
N LEU A 137 7.78 10.23 -12.69
CA LEU A 137 6.67 9.65 -13.45
C LEU A 137 7.10 9.23 -14.85
N ARG A 138 7.89 10.05 -15.55
CA ARG A 138 8.41 9.73 -16.88
C ARG A 138 9.36 8.55 -16.90
N ARG A 139 10.28 8.45 -15.93
CA ARG A 139 11.20 7.30 -15.81
C ARG A 139 10.46 6.01 -15.46
N GLY A 140 9.40 6.08 -14.66
CA GLY A 140 8.58 4.92 -14.29
C GLY A 140 7.44 4.59 -15.25
N LEU A 141 7.28 5.33 -16.36
CA LEU A 141 6.22 5.07 -17.33
C LEU A 141 6.52 3.80 -18.12
N SER A 142 5.64 2.81 -18.01
CA SER A 142 5.72 1.58 -18.76
C SER A 142 4.81 1.63 -19.99
N VAL A 143 5.33 1.12 -21.11
CA VAL A 143 4.63 0.97 -22.40
C VAL A 143 4.82 -0.47 -22.86
N ILE A 144 3.75 -1.25 -22.85
CA ILE A 144 3.79 -2.68 -23.21
C ILE A 144 2.64 -2.99 -24.16
N GLU A 145 2.95 -3.67 -25.27
CA GLU A 145 1.94 -4.27 -26.16
C GLU A 145 1.38 -5.55 -25.53
N VAL A 146 0.06 -5.64 -25.41
CA VAL A 146 -0.63 -6.83 -24.91
C VAL A 146 -1.56 -7.37 -26.00
N SER A 147 -1.33 -8.62 -26.41
CA SER A 147 -2.15 -9.32 -27.40
C SER A 147 -3.64 -9.23 -27.07
N GLY A 148 -4.44 -8.74 -28.01
CA GLY A 148 -5.89 -8.55 -27.83
C GLY A 148 -6.33 -7.33 -27.01
N ARG A 149 -5.41 -6.58 -26.38
CA ARG A 149 -5.70 -5.31 -25.68
C ARG A 149 -4.96 -4.09 -26.26
N GLY A 150 -3.95 -4.31 -27.10
CA GLY A 150 -3.10 -3.25 -27.67
C GLY A 150 -2.13 -2.65 -26.64
N PRO A 151 -1.62 -1.44 -26.87
CA PRO A 151 -0.65 -0.82 -25.97
C PRO A 151 -1.29 -0.44 -24.63
N LEU A 152 -0.64 -0.81 -23.55
CA LEU A 152 -0.90 -0.31 -22.20
C LEU A 152 0.19 0.72 -21.86
N ILE A 153 -0.22 1.95 -21.57
CA ILE A 153 0.64 3.09 -21.24
C ILE A 153 0.26 3.58 -19.85
N GLY A 154 1.12 3.34 -18.85
CA GLY A 154 0.78 3.66 -17.47
C GLY A 154 1.88 3.27 -16.49
N TRP A 155 1.48 2.97 -15.25
CA TRP A 155 2.43 2.72 -14.17
C TRP A 155 2.15 1.40 -13.41
N PRO A 156 3.22 0.68 -13.01
CA PRO A 156 3.14 -0.37 -12.00
C PRO A 156 2.77 0.20 -10.61
N HIS A 157 2.75 -0.63 -9.57
CA HIS A 157 2.48 -0.15 -8.20
C HIS A 157 3.64 0.69 -7.62
N SER A 158 4.87 0.46 -8.09
CA SER A 158 6.10 1.15 -7.66
C SER A 158 6.87 1.73 -8.86
N LEU A 159 7.23 3.01 -8.80
CA LEU A 159 8.11 3.67 -9.78
C LEU A 159 9.55 3.10 -9.79
N ALA A 160 9.88 2.22 -8.84
CA ALA A 160 11.16 1.52 -8.74
C ALA A 160 11.09 0.04 -9.17
N GLU A 161 9.94 -0.44 -9.63
CA GLU A 161 9.79 -1.81 -10.13
C GLU A 161 10.68 -2.00 -11.35
N SER A 162 11.72 -2.85 -11.21
CA SER A 162 12.85 -2.90 -12.14
C SER A 162 12.90 -4.16 -13.01
N ASP A 163 12.15 -5.21 -12.64
CA ASP A 163 12.19 -6.53 -13.29
C ASP A 163 11.26 -6.56 -14.52
N PRO A 164 11.78 -6.62 -15.76
CA PRO A 164 10.94 -6.58 -16.95
C PRO A 164 10.28 -7.94 -17.25
N PRO A 165 9.06 -7.98 -17.84
CA PRO A 165 8.23 -6.84 -18.24
C PRO A 165 7.45 -6.22 -17.06
N VAL A 166 7.64 -4.92 -16.83
CA VAL A 166 6.99 -4.16 -15.74
C VAL A 166 5.59 -3.74 -16.18
N HIS A 167 4.57 -4.56 -15.90
CA HIS A 167 3.20 -4.30 -16.38
C HIS A 167 2.51 -3.11 -15.67
N PRO A 168 1.93 -2.15 -16.42
CA PRO A 168 0.98 -1.17 -15.90
C PRO A 168 -0.16 -1.86 -15.14
N THR A 169 -0.63 -1.22 -14.08
CA THR A 169 -1.72 -1.75 -13.23
C THR A 169 -2.80 -0.70 -13.05
N ALA A 170 -4.06 -1.11 -12.83
CA ALA A 170 -5.17 -0.16 -12.71
C ALA A 170 -4.94 0.84 -11.56
N PHE A 171 -4.55 0.33 -10.38
CA PHE A 171 -4.26 1.15 -9.20
C PHE A 171 -3.05 2.08 -9.40
N GLY A 172 -1.90 1.54 -9.84
CA GLY A 172 -0.70 2.34 -10.12
C GLY A 172 -0.94 3.42 -11.18
N THR A 173 -1.65 3.06 -12.25
CA THR A 173 -1.97 3.96 -13.36
C THR A 173 -2.97 5.04 -12.96
N ALA A 174 -3.97 4.74 -12.13
CA ALA A 174 -4.92 5.74 -11.63
C ALA A 174 -4.25 6.76 -10.70
N TYR A 175 -3.35 6.33 -9.81
CA TYR A 175 -2.54 7.26 -9.00
C TYR A 175 -1.55 8.06 -9.82
N GLY A 176 -0.92 7.45 -10.83
CA GLY A 176 -0.03 8.16 -11.76
C GLY A 176 -0.77 9.20 -12.61
N LEU A 177 -1.99 8.89 -13.07
CA LEU A 177 -2.87 9.84 -13.77
C LEU A 177 -3.32 10.97 -12.84
N HIS A 178 -3.71 10.67 -11.60
CA HIS A 178 -3.99 11.69 -10.60
C HIS A 178 -2.81 12.63 -10.36
N LEU A 179 -1.61 12.06 -10.21
CA LEU A 179 -0.38 12.81 -9.95
C LEU A 179 0.03 13.66 -11.15
N LEU A 180 -0.07 13.11 -12.36
CA LEU A 180 0.07 13.86 -13.60
C LEU A 180 -0.91 15.04 -13.61
N LEU A 181 -2.20 14.81 -13.36
CA LEU A 181 -3.24 15.85 -13.33
C LEU A 181 -3.11 16.90 -12.20
N ASP A 182 -2.15 16.72 -11.28
CA ASP A 182 -1.78 17.72 -10.24
C ASP A 182 -0.47 18.45 -10.56
N ILE A 183 0.27 18.04 -11.59
CA ILE A 183 1.53 18.64 -12.06
C ILE A 183 1.26 19.40 -13.37
N ALA A 184 1.36 20.72 -13.34
CA ALA A 184 1.26 21.57 -14.53
C ALA A 184 2.36 22.64 -14.52
N PRO A 185 2.86 23.08 -15.68
CA PRO A 185 2.43 22.71 -17.04
C PRO A 185 3.00 21.37 -17.54
N TYR A 186 2.40 20.82 -18.60
CA TYR A 186 2.86 19.59 -19.26
C TYR A 186 3.78 19.90 -20.45
N ASP A 187 4.88 19.16 -20.62
CA ASP A 187 5.68 19.17 -21.86
C ASP A 187 5.06 18.29 -22.99
N GLY A 188 3.86 17.76 -22.77
CA GLY A 188 3.11 16.92 -23.70
C GLY A 188 3.61 15.47 -23.83
N ARG A 189 4.78 15.12 -23.25
CA ARG A 189 5.40 13.80 -23.46
C ARG A 189 4.70 12.65 -22.75
N ILE A 190 3.86 12.93 -21.74
CA ILE A 190 2.87 11.98 -21.21
C ILE A 190 1.48 12.50 -21.58
N ARG A 191 0.77 11.80 -22.46
CA ARG A 191 -0.59 12.16 -22.87
C ARG A 191 -1.62 11.55 -21.92
N ALA A 192 -2.23 12.38 -21.07
CA ALA A 192 -3.22 11.95 -20.08
C ALA A 192 -4.37 11.12 -20.68
N GLY A 193 -4.83 11.44 -21.89
CA GLY A 193 -5.86 10.66 -22.61
C GLY A 193 -5.43 9.22 -22.93
N GLN A 194 -4.16 8.96 -23.25
CA GLN A 194 -3.67 7.59 -23.49
C GLN A 194 -3.55 6.78 -22.19
N VAL A 195 -3.25 7.45 -21.09
CA VAL A 195 -3.23 6.85 -19.74
C VAL A 195 -4.64 6.52 -19.29
N ALA A 196 -5.62 7.41 -19.53
CA ALA A 196 -7.04 7.15 -19.28
C ALA A 196 -7.57 5.98 -20.13
N GLU A 197 -7.22 5.94 -21.42
CA GLU A 197 -7.51 4.81 -22.32
C GLU A 197 -6.90 3.48 -21.82
N THR A 198 -5.71 3.52 -21.21
CA THR A 198 -5.10 2.33 -20.60
C THR A 198 -5.90 1.84 -19.38
N LEU A 199 -6.52 2.73 -18.61
CA LEU A 199 -7.42 2.33 -17.52
C LEU A 199 -8.67 1.61 -18.08
N TRP A 200 -9.26 2.08 -19.17
CA TRP A 200 -10.36 1.38 -19.84
C TRP A 200 -9.95 -0.02 -20.34
N ARG A 201 -8.74 -0.18 -20.92
CA ARG A 201 -8.19 -1.48 -21.35
C ARG A 201 -7.87 -2.44 -20.19
N LEU A 202 -7.67 -1.90 -18.99
CA LEU A 202 -7.45 -2.66 -17.76
C LEU A 202 -8.75 -3.01 -17.01
N ARG A 203 -9.91 -2.59 -17.52
CA ARG A 203 -11.23 -3.01 -17.01
C ARG A 203 -11.37 -4.54 -17.11
N LEU A 204 -12.03 -5.12 -16.12
CA LEU A 204 -12.32 -6.55 -16.07
C LEU A 204 -13.59 -6.87 -16.91
N PRO A 205 -13.80 -8.12 -17.38
CA PRO A 205 -14.95 -8.45 -18.21
C PRO A 205 -16.30 -8.11 -17.57
N GLY A 206 -16.46 -8.42 -16.27
CA GLY A 206 -17.65 -8.11 -15.47
C GLY A 206 -17.84 -6.64 -15.08
N GLY A 207 -16.92 -5.75 -15.45
CA GLY A 207 -16.90 -4.36 -14.98
C GLY A 207 -15.93 -4.13 -13.83
N GLY A 208 -15.62 -2.86 -13.58
CA GLY A 208 -14.69 -2.47 -12.53
C GLY A 208 -13.23 -2.92 -12.74
N TRP A 209 -12.45 -2.82 -11.66
CA TRP A 209 -11.01 -3.01 -11.62
C TRP A 209 -10.53 -3.66 -10.31
N ALA A 210 -9.35 -4.27 -10.33
CA ALA A 210 -8.67 -4.89 -9.19
C ALA A 210 -7.23 -4.38 -9.03
N ALA A 211 -6.67 -4.50 -7.83
CA ALA A 211 -5.23 -4.34 -7.60
C ALA A 211 -4.47 -5.62 -8.00
N ARG A 212 -3.15 -5.54 -8.23
CA ARG A 212 -2.34 -6.73 -8.63
C ARG A 212 -2.30 -7.81 -7.53
N SER A 213 -2.52 -7.43 -6.27
CA SER A 213 -2.56 -8.35 -5.12
C SER A 213 -3.97 -8.88 -4.81
N GLN A 214 -4.95 -8.57 -5.64
CA GLN A 214 -6.33 -9.06 -5.53
C GLN A 214 -6.56 -10.12 -6.62
N GLY A 215 -7.65 -10.86 -6.49
CA GLY A 215 -8.02 -11.93 -7.42
C GLY A 215 -8.40 -11.41 -8.82
N SER A 216 -8.97 -12.29 -9.64
CA SER A 216 -9.57 -11.93 -10.94
C SER A 216 -10.81 -11.03 -10.82
N GLY A 217 -11.38 -10.95 -9.61
CA GLY A 217 -12.59 -10.20 -9.27
C GLY A 217 -12.40 -8.70 -9.07
N ALA A 218 -13.39 -7.91 -9.50
CA ALA A 218 -13.38 -6.45 -9.33
C ALA A 218 -13.65 -6.05 -7.88
N ARG A 219 -12.94 -5.02 -7.40
CA ARG A 219 -13.03 -4.55 -6.00
C ARG A 219 -13.42 -3.07 -5.95
N PRO A 220 -14.35 -2.66 -5.04
CA PRO A 220 -14.97 -1.34 -5.10
C PRO A 220 -13.98 -0.20 -4.81
N GLU A 221 -13.01 -0.38 -3.90
CA GLU A 221 -12.04 0.65 -3.56
C GLU A 221 -11.05 0.96 -4.68
N VAL A 222 -10.72 -0.03 -5.51
CA VAL A 222 -9.88 0.16 -6.70
C VAL A 222 -10.70 0.78 -7.82
N SER A 223 -11.92 0.28 -8.04
CA SER A 223 -12.83 0.79 -9.06
C SER A 223 -13.17 2.26 -8.84
N ALA A 224 -13.52 2.66 -7.61
CA ALA A 224 -13.77 4.06 -7.26
C ALA A 224 -12.51 4.96 -7.39
N THR A 225 -11.32 4.40 -7.16
CA THR A 225 -10.05 5.12 -7.39
C THR A 225 -9.83 5.38 -8.89
N VAL A 226 -10.06 4.37 -9.73
CA VAL A 226 -9.94 4.47 -11.20
C VAL A 226 -10.99 5.44 -11.77
N LEU A 227 -12.25 5.30 -11.38
CA LEU A 227 -13.34 6.20 -11.77
C LEU A 227 -13.05 7.66 -11.40
N GLY A 228 -12.52 7.90 -10.20
CA GLY A 228 -12.10 9.23 -9.78
C GLY A 228 -10.99 9.82 -10.67
N ALA A 229 -10.07 8.99 -11.19
CA ALA A 229 -9.00 9.41 -12.09
C ALA A 229 -9.53 9.68 -13.51
N LEU A 230 -10.39 8.82 -14.04
CA LEU A 230 -11.06 8.97 -15.33
C LEU A 230 -11.94 10.23 -15.38
N ALA A 231 -12.73 10.49 -14.32
CA ALA A 231 -13.53 11.71 -14.21
C ALA A 231 -12.66 12.98 -14.20
N ARG A 232 -11.54 12.99 -13.46
CA ARG A 232 -10.58 14.11 -13.49
C ARG A 232 -9.89 14.28 -14.85
N ALA A 233 -9.76 13.22 -15.64
CA ALA A 233 -9.17 13.26 -16.98
C ALA A 233 -10.16 13.68 -18.08
N GLY A 234 -11.44 13.90 -17.75
CA GLY A 234 -12.48 14.27 -18.71
C GLY A 234 -12.93 13.10 -19.60
N ALA A 235 -12.96 11.88 -19.07
CA ALA A 235 -13.53 10.73 -19.78
C ALA A 235 -15.04 10.92 -20.05
N ASP A 236 -15.57 10.19 -21.05
CA ASP A 236 -16.99 10.29 -21.46
C ASP A 236 -17.93 10.05 -20.26
N PRO A 237 -18.80 11.03 -19.91
CA PRO A 237 -19.76 10.90 -18.84
C PRO A 237 -20.66 9.67 -18.94
N ARG A 238 -21.03 9.22 -20.15
CA ARG A 238 -21.90 8.04 -20.35
C ARG A 238 -21.20 6.73 -20.00
N LEU A 239 -19.93 6.60 -20.37
CA LEU A 239 -19.11 5.43 -20.01
C LEU A 239 -18.80 5.43 -18.51
N LEU A 240 -18.53 6.61 -17.94
CA LEU A 240 -18.38 6.77 -16.49
C LEU A 240 -19.66 6.35 -15.75
N GLU A 241 -20.83 6.84 -16.14
CA GLU A 241 -22.12 6.55 -15.49
C GLU A 241 -22.43 5.04 -15.50
N ALA A 242 -22.13 4.34 -16.61
CA ALA A 242 -22.28 2.90 -16.70
C ALA A 242 -21.40 2.15 -15.68
N GLU A 243 -20.11 2.50 -15.59
CA GLU A 243 -19.21 1.86 -14.60
C GLU A 243 -19.42 2.33 -13.17
N ILE A 244 -19.97 3.54 -12.95
CA ILE A 244 -20.40 3.98 -11.63
C ILE A 244 -21.47 3.02 -11.11
N ARG A 245 -22.50 2.71 -11.92
CA ARG A 245 -23.51 1.70 -11.54
C ARG A 245 -22.91 0.33 -11.25
N SER A 246 -21.96 -0.15 -12.06
CA SER A 246 -21.24 -1.41 -11.78
C SER A 246 -20.46 -1.33 -10.47
N CYS A 247 -19.78 -0.22 -10.19
CA CYS A 247 -19.07 0.00 -8.94
C CYS A 247 -20.00 0.10 -7.72
N GLU A 248 -21.24 0.58 -7.91
CA GLU A 248 -22.26 0.64 -6.86
C GLU A 248 -22.75 -0.76 -6.45
N VAL A 249 -22.84 -1.71 -7.37
CA VAL A 249 -23.14 -3.12 -7.04
C VAL A 249 -22.01 -3.76 -6.23
N LEU A 250 -20.75 -3.47 -6.55
CA LEU A 250 -19.57 -4.07 -5.90
C LEU A 250 -19.41 -3.74 -4.40
N TRP A 251 -20.07 -2.69 -3.89
CA TRP A 251 -20.05 -2.36 -2.45
C TRP A 251 -21.37 -2.68 -1.74
N ASN A 252 -22.31 -3.39 -2.36
CA ASN A 252 -23.47 -3.95 -1.66
C ASN A 252 -22.97 -4.89 -0.53
N PRO A 253 -23.50 -4.80 0.73
CA PRO A 253 -23.20 -5.74 1.80
C PRO A 253 -23.29 -7.23 1.42
N ASP A 254 -24.22 -7.60 0.55
CA ASP A 254 -24.39 -8.98 0.06
C ASP A 254 -23.19 -9.47 -0.78
N HIS A 255 -22.40 -8.55 -1.33
CA HIS A 255 -21.26 -8.82 -2.20
C HIS A 255 -19.90 -8.63 -1.51
N ASP A 256 -19.77 -7.67 -0.59
CA ASP A 256 -18.50 -7.39 0.10
C ASP A 256 -18.62 -6.89 1.55
N ALA A 257 -19.42 -7.58 2.38
CA ALA A 257 -19.51 -7.29 3.82
C ALA A 257 -18.14 -7.17 4.52
N SER A 258 -17.16 -8.02 4.15
CA SER A 258 -15.79 -7.96 4.68
C SER A 258 -15.07 -6.67 4.29
N GLY A 259 -15.19 -6.22 3.04
CA GLY A 259 -14.65 -4.94 2.59
C GLY A 259 -15.32 -3.76 3.29
N LEU A 260 -16.64 -3.76 3.41
CA LEU A 260 -17.39 -2.68 4.09
C LEU A 260 -17.06 -2.53 5.58
N ALA A 261 -16.64 -3.60 6.24
CA ALA A 261 -16.17 -3.53 7.61
C ALA A 261 -14.82 -2.78 7.79
N ASN A 262 -14.15 -2.37 6.71
CA ASN A 262 -12.82 -1.74 6.76
C ASN A 262 -12.84 -0.24 6.43
N THR A 263 -12.26 0.58 7.30
CA THR A 263 -12.19 2.05 7.16
C THR A 263 -11.49 2.45 5.86
N TYR A 264 -10.42 1.74 5.46
CA TYR A 264 -9.71 2.00 4.20
C TYR A 264 -10.62 1.90 2.97
N VAL A 265 -11.46 0.87 2.91
CA VAL A 265 -12.35 0.58 1.78
C VAL A 265 -13.42 1.66 1.67
N VAL A 266 -14.21 1.85 2.73
CA VAL A 266 -15.29 2.84 2.77
C VAL A 266 -14.77 4.25 2.48
N THR A 267 -13.63 4.65 3.07
CA THR A 267 -13.02 5.97 2.79
C THR A 267 -12.47 6.13 1.38
N ASN A 268 -12.08 5.06 0.69
CA ASN A 268 -11.69 5.12 -0.72
C ASN A 268 -12.90 5.19 -1.64
N VAL A 269 -13.91 4.34 -1.42
CA VAL A 269 -15.14 4.30 -2.24
C VAL A 269 -15.85 5.65 -2.15
N LEU A 270 -16.13 6.13 -0.93
CA LEU A 270 -16.76 7.43 -0.70
C LEU A 270 -15.99 8.57 -1.39
N ARG A 271 -14.66 8.63 -1.23
CA ARG A 271 -13.84 9.70 -1.84
C ARG A 271 -13.68 9.58 -3.36
N GLY A 272 -13.79 8.38 -3.93
CA GLY A 272 -13.79 8.14 -5.37
C GLY A 272 -15.12 8.57 -6.00
N LEU A 273 -16.25 8.14 -5.42
CA LEU A 273 -17.59 8.52 -5.87
C LEU A 273 -17.88 10.02 -5.66
N LEU A 274 -17.44 10.65 -4.56
CA LEU A 274 -17.51 12.13 -4.36
C LEU A 274 -16.72 12.96 -5.41
N ARG A 275 -15.96 12.28 -6.29
CA ARG A 275 -15.18 12.87 -7.38
C ARG A 275 -15.72 12.45 -8.75
N ALA A 276 -16.17 11.22 -8.91
CA ALA A 276 -16.68 10.69 -10.19
C ALA A 276 -18.19 10.87 -10.38
N ALA A 277 -18.96 10.81 -9.29
CA ALA A 277 -20.40 10.72 -9.26
C ALA A 277 -20.99 11.51 -8.07
N PRO A 278 -20.82 12.84 -7.99
CA PRO A 278 -21.24 13.61 -6.81
C PRO A 278 -22.75 13.59 -6.51
N GLY A 279 -23.59 13.15 -7.47
CA GLY A 279 -25.03 12.91 -7.29
C GLY A 279 -25.41 11.43 -7.13
N SER A 280 -24.47 10.52 -6.88
CA SER A 280 -24.74 9.10 -6.62
C SER A 280 -25.52 8.94 -5.31
N THR A 281 -26.61 8.16 -5.35
CA THR A 281 -27.44 7.83 -4.17
C THR A 281 -26.70 6.98 -3.14
N SER A 282 -25.65 6.26 -3.57
CA SER A 282 -24.76 5.48 -2.70
C SER A 282 -23.99 6.32 -1.68
N LEU A 283 -23.79 7.61 -1.96
CA LEU A 283 -22.92 8.49 -1.17
C LEU A 283 -23.41 8.70 0.27
N GLU A 284 -24.73 8.78 0.48
CA GLU A 284 -25.30 8.96 1.82
C GLU A 284 -25.13 7.70 2.67
N GLY A 285 -25.38 6.52 2.08
CA GLY A 285 -25.16 5.23 2.76
C GLY A 285 -23.70 5.04 3.15
N LEU A 286 -22.75 5.35 2.26
CA LEU A 286 -21.32 5.31 2.55
C LEU A 286 -20.89 6.31 3.64
N ARG A 287 -21.49 7.50 3.68
CA ARG A 287 -21.29 8.49 4.76
C ARG A 287 -21.80 7.94 6.09
N GLU A 288 -23.01 7.39 6.13
CA GLU A 288 -23.59 6.83 7.35
C GLU A 288 -22.82 5.62 7.88
N VAL A 289 -22.39 4.70 7.02
CA VAL A 289 -21.50 3.57 7.42
C VAL A 289 -20.24 4.09 8.13
N LEU A 290 -19.62 5.14 7.60
CA LEU A 290 -18.41 5.72 8.19
C LEU A 290 -18.69 6.46 9.51
N VAL A 291 -19.81 7.17 9.64
CA VAL A 291 -20.24 7.87 10.86
C VAL A 291 -20.63 6.87 11.96
N ASN A 292 -21.32 5.78 11.60
CA ASN A 292 -21.70 4.70 12.50
C ASN A 292 -20.49 3.89 13.00
N GLY A 293 -19.48 3.72 12.15
CA GLY A 293 -18.27 2.95 12.44
C GLY A 293 -17.23 3.62 13.36
N ALA A 294 -17.52 4.81 13.89
CA ALA A 294 -16.62 5.58 14.74
C ALA A 294 -16.68 5.17 16.22
N THR A 295 -15.53 5.09 16.90
CA THR A 295 -15.41 4.63 18.30
C THR A 295 -14.89 5.72 19.21
N ALA A 296 -15.51 5.93 20.38
CA ALA A 296 -14.92 6.76 21.43
C ALA A 296 -13.63 6.14 21.96
N ASP A 297 -12.58 6.96 22.15
CA ASP A 297 -11.31 6.56 22.75
C ASP A 297 -11.11 7.21 24.13
N PRO A 298 -11.26 6.46 25.24
CA PRO A 298 -11.03 6.98 26.58
C PRO A 298 -9.62 7.52 26.82
N ALA A 299 -8.61 7.08 26.06
CA ALA A 299 -7.24 7.57 26.18
C ALA A 299 -7.04 8.97 25.59
N ARG A 300 -8.00 9.46 24.78
CA ARG A 300 -8.02 10.81 24.19
C ARG A 300 -9.37 11.48 24.41
N GLY A 301 -9.74 11.68 25.67
CA GLY A 301 -10.91 12.48 26.07
C GLY A 301 -12.27 11.90 25.70
N ASN A 302 -12.37 10.61 25.37
CA ASN A 302 -13.55 9.96 24.77
C ASN A 302 -13.94 10.51 23.38
N HIS A 303 -13.05 11.25 22.71
CA HIS A 303 -13.30 11.68 21.33
C HIS A 303 -13.41 10.47 20.39
N ARG A 304 -14.28 10.59 19.39
CA ARG A 304 -14.46 9.55 18.37
C ARG A 304 -13.27 9.46 17.42
N CYS A 305 -12.90 8.25 17.07
CA CYS A 305 -11.82 7.90 16.18
C CYS A 305 -12.19 6.67 15.32
N TRP A 306 -11.27 6.26 14.45
CA TRP A 306 -11.39 5.05 13.65
C TRP A 306 -10.12 4.22 13.75
N GLY A 307 -10.30 2.89 13.77
CA GLY A 307 -9.22 1.92 13.55
C GLY A 307 -9.24 1.37 12.11
N ALA A 308 -8.53 0.27 11.89
CA ALA A 308 -8.51 -0.47 10.62
C ALA A 308 -9.92 -0.93 10.22
N ALA A 309 -10.61 -1.59 11.16
CA ALA A 309 -12.01 -1.97 11.03
C ALA A 309 -12.95 -0.95 11.67
N LEU A 310 -14.13 -0.78 11.07
CA LEU A 310 -15.25 -0.01 11.59
C LEU A 310 -15.90 -0.71 12.78
N ALA A 311 -16.47 0.06 13.71
CA ALA A 311 -17.28 -0.48 14.80
C ALA A 311 -18.53 -1.20 14.26
N THR A 312 -18.53 -2.52 14.35
CA THR A 312 -19.65 -3.40 13.96
C THR A 312 -20.27 -4.13 15.16
N GLY A 313 -19.95 -3.68 16.38
CA GLY A 313 -20.34 -4.33 17.64
C GLY A 313 -19.51 -5.56 18.01
N ARG A 314 -18.71 -6.13 17.09
CA ARG A 314 -17.81 -7.26 17.34
C ARG A 314 -16.42 -6.82 17.80
N GLY A 315 -16.38 -6.06 18.90
CA GLY A 315 -15.18 -5.40 19.40
C GLY A 315 -14.76 -4.20 18.54
N ASN A 316 -13.90 -3.35 19.11
CA ASN A 316 -13.40 -2.16 18.44
C ASN A 316 -11.97 -2.39 17.96
N SER A 317 -11.68 -2.00 16.71
CA SER A 317 -10.31 -1.96 16.21
C SER A 317 -9.50 -0.91 16.99
N ALA A 318 -8.19 -1.13 17.16
CA ALA A 318 -7.34 -0.17 17.86
C ALA A 318 -7.37 1.22 17.17
N PRO A 319 -7.55 2.33 17.92
CA PRO A 319 -7.53 3.68 17.37
C PRO A 319 -6.29 3.95 16.52
N SER A 320 -6.46 4.64 15.39
CA SER A 320 -5.37 4.84 14.43
C SER A 320 -5.45 6.19 13.73
N ALA A 321 -4.40 7.01 13.89
CA ALA A 321 -4.35 8.35 13.30
C ALA A 321 -4.46 8.35 11.77
N ALA A 322 -3.90 7.34 11.08
CA ALA A 322 -4.08 7.19 9.65
C ALA A 322 -5.56 6.97 9.26
N HIS A 323 -6.27 6.11 9.99
CA HIS A 323 -7.67 5.78 9.72
C HIS A 323 -8.61 6.93 10.11
N THR A 324 -8.42 7.52 11.29
CA THR A 324 -9.14 8.73 11.73
C THR A 324 -8.96 9.87 10.74
N ALA A 325 -7.73 10.17 10.32
CA ALA A 325 -7.49 11.24 9.34
C ALA A 325 -8.08 10.93 7.95
N ARG A 326 -8.08 9.66 7.51
CA ARG A 326 -8.79 9.24 6.28
C ARG A 326 -10.29 9.43 6.39
N ALA A 327 -10.89 9.08 7.54
CA ALA A 327 -12.31 9.24 7.81
C ALA A 327 -12.71 10.72 7.82
N VAL A 328 -12.01 11.55 8.60
CA VAL A 328 -12.18 13.01 8.65
C VAL A 328 -12.09 13.63 7.25
N VAL A 329 -11.06 13.30 6.44
CA VAL A 329 -10.90 13.82 5.08
C VAL A 329 -12.00 13.35 4.12
N ALA A 330 -12.60 12.17 4.36
CA ALA A 330 -13.75 11.69 3.58
C ALA A 330 -15.03 12.43 3.98
N LEU A 331 -15.31 12.57 5.29
CA LEU A 331 -16.47 13.27 5.83
C LEU A 331 -16.44 14.78 5.49
N ASP A 332 -15.29 15.45 5.64
CA ASP A 332 -15.07 16.85 5.22
C ASP A 332 -15.28 17.06 3.71
N ARG A 333 -15.02 16.05 2.87
CA ARG A 333 -15.38 16.11 1.44
C ARG A 333 -16.86 15.83 1.20
N ALA A 334 -17.47 14.91 1.94
CA ALA A 334 -18.90 14.63 1.86
C ALA A 334 -19.72 15.87 2.25
N ALA A 335 -19.38 16.50 3.38
CA ALA A 335 -20.01 17.71 3.90
C ALA A 335 -20.08 18.86 2.87
N ARG A 336 -19.00 19.07 2.10
CA ARG A 336 -18.95 20.11 1.05
C ARG A 336 -19.68 19.76 -0.24
N VAL A 337 -20.11 18.51 -0.45
CA VAL A 337 -20.78 18.05 -1.68
C VAL A 337 -22.26 17.75 -1.43
N LEU A 338 -22.59 17.20 -0.27
CA LEU A 338 -23.92 16.70 0.11
C LEU A 338 -24.58 17.51 1.24
N GLY A 339 -23.87 18.50 1.80
CA GLY A 339 -24.17 19.02 3.13
C GLY A 339 -23.78 18.02 4.23
N GLU A 340 -23.97 18.44 5.48
CA GLU A 340 -23.85 17.60 6.67
C GLU A 340 -24.93 17.99 7.69
N ASP A 341 -25.47 17.01 8.41
CA ASP A 341 -26.30 17.25 9.59
C ASP A 341 -25.45 17.45 10.86
N ALA A 342 -26.11 17.76 11.98
CA ALA A 342 -25.45 18.00 13.26
C ALA A 342 -24.67 16.78 13.78
N ARG A 343 -25.18 15.55 13.58
CA ARG A 343 -24.55 14.31 14.02
C ARG A 343 -23.29 14.01 13.20
N GLN A 344 -23.41 14.12 11.87
CA GLN A 344 -22.30 13.95 10.93
C GLN A 344 -21.19 14.97 11.21
N ARG A 345 -21.57 16.22 11.49
CA ARG A 345 -20.65 17.29 11.95
C ARG A 345 -19.94 16.90 13.24
N THR A 346 -20.69 16.56 14.31
CA THR A 346 -20.10 16.21 15.61
C THR A 346 -19.10 15.07 15.47
N VAL A 347 -19.43 13.99 14.76
CA VAL A 347 -18.52 12.85 14.56
C VAL A 347 -17.26 13.24 13.76
N ARG A 348 -17.39 14.10 12.74
CA ARG A 348 -16.24 14.65 12.00
C ARG A 348 -15.33 15.51 12.90
N GLU A 349 -15.91 16.29 13.80
CA GLU A 349 -15.19 17.24 14.67
C GLU A 349 -14.58 16.57 15.89
N GLU A 350 -15.25 15.57 16.47
CA GLU A 350 -14.63 14.66 17.45
C GLU A 350 -13.42 13.93 16.86
N GLY A 351 -13.49 13.49 15.59
CA GLY A 351 -12.34 12.95 14.86
C GLY A 351 -11.17 13.92 14.70
N LEU A 352 -11.45 15.22 14.63
CA LEU A 352 -10.43 16.28 14.60
C LEU A 352 -9.83 16.53 15.98
N ARG A 353 -10.65 16.60 17.03
CA ARG A 353 -10.19 16.69 18.43
C ARG A 353 -9.30 15.51 18.80
N TRP A 354 -9.70 14.28 18.46
CA TRP A 354 -8.90 13.07 18.70
C TRP A 354 -7.51 13.14 18.04
N LEU A 355 -7.41 13.72 16.83
CA LEU A 355 -6.14 13.95 16.17
C LEU A 355 -5.33 15.02 16.90
N LEU A 356 -5.92 16.17 17.22
CA LEU A 356 -5.27 17.31 17.87
C LEU A 356 -4.73 16.97 19.26
N ALA A 357 -5.50 16.24 20.08
CA ALA A 357 -5.11 15.78 21.42
C ALA A 357 -3.82 14.92 21.42
N GLY A 358 -3.52 14.23 20.31
CA GLY A 358 -2.31 13.43 20.16
C GLY A 358 -2.18 12.25 21.16
N PRO A 359 -1.03 11.56 21.17
CA PRO A 359 -0.79 10.48 22.12
C PRO A 359 -0.51 11.03 23.53
N ALA A 360 -1.23 10.52 24.54
CA ALA A 360 -1.13 10.98 25.93
C ALA A 360 0.26 10.83 26.57
N THR A 361 1.11 9.93 26.04
CA THR A 361 2.52 9.78 26.44
C THR A 361 3.43 9.64 25.20
N PRO A 362 4.48 10.48 25.03
CA PRO A 362 5.41 10.37 23.90
C PRO A 362 6.33 9.13 23.91
N THR A 363 6.24 8.27 24.92
CA THR A 363 7.23 7.21 25.20
C THR A 363 6.70 5.82 24.84
N GLY A 364 7.27 5.20 23.80
CA GLY A 364 7.39 3.73 23.76
C GLY A 364 6.74 2.96 22.62
N GLY A 365 6.03 3.58 21.67
CA GLY A 365 5.56 2.82 20.50
C GLY A 365 4.68 3.58 19.52
N VAL A 366 5.25 3.89 18.34
CA VAL A 366 4.57 4.44 17.15
C VAL A 366 3.99 5.84 17.33
N SER A 367 4.69 6.84 16.80
CA SER A 367 4.12 8.19 16.61
C SER A 367 2.90 8.12 15.68
N ASP A 368 1.86 8.93 15.92
CA ASP A 368 0.69 9.08 15.03
C ASP A 368 1.04 9.39 13.56
N LEU A 369 2.25 9.91 13.31
CA LEU A 369 2.78 10.26 12.00
C LEU A 369 3.60 9.13 11.34
N GLN A 370 3.83 8.01 12.04
CA GLN A 370 4.58 6.86 11.55
C GLN A 370 3.74 6.05 10.57
N ASN A 371 4.38 5.64 9.47
CA ASN A 371 3.80 4.79 8.45
C ASN A 371 3.32 3.46 9.04
N CYS A 372 2.09 3.05 8.71
CA CYS A 372 1.50 1.78 9.15
C CYS A 372 0.98 0.96 7.97
N GLN A 373 0.82 -0.34 8.20
CA GLN A 373 0.25 -1.28 7.22
C GLN A 373 -0.83 -2.13 7.88
N GLU A 374 -1.77 -2.60 7.06
CA GLU A 374 -2.84 -3.51 7.46
C GLU A 374 -3.06 -4.57 6.37
N GLU A 375 -3.78 -5.62 6.73
CA GLU A 375 -4.17 -6.70 5.83
C GLU A 375 -5.69 -6.80 5.80
N VAL A 376 -6.30 -6.50 4.66
CA VAL A 376 -7.74 -6.73 4.45
C VAL A 376 -7.92 -8.10 3.81
N ARG A 377 -8.45 -9.05 4.59
CA ARG A 377 -8.77 -10.41 4.15
C ARG A 377 -10.22 -10.47 3.69
N ARG A 378 -10.45 -11.08 2.52
CA ARG A 378 -11.79 -11.29 1.95
C ARG A 378 -11.85 -12.66 1.27
N PRO A 379 -13.01 -13.31 1.17
CA PRO A 379 -13.20 -14.41 0.22
C PRO A 379 -12.83 -13.96 -1.20
N ASP A 380 -12.20 -14.85 -1.96
CA ASP A 380 -12.05 -14.69 -3.41
C ASP A 380 -13.44 -14.74 -4.09
N GLN A 381 -13.61 -14.03 -5.21
CA GLN A 381 -14.91 -13.95 -5.91
C GLN A 381 -15.23 -15.20 -6.75
N GLU A 382 -14.23 -15.95 -7.20
CA GLU A 382 -14.42 -17.19 -7.96
C GLU A 382 -14.40 -18.43 -7.04
N ASP A 383 -13.57 -18.43 -5.99
CA ASP A 383 -13.55 -19.49 -4.98
C ASP A 383 -13.65 -18.94 -3.53
N PRO A 384 -14.86 -18.89 -2.96
CA PRO A 384 -15.08 -18.41 -1.59
C PRO A 384 -14.35 -19.19 -0.48
N LEU A 385 -13.79 -20.38 -0.76
CA LEU A 385 -12.96 -21.13 0.20
C LEU A 385 -11.54 -20.56 0.30
N HIS A 386 -11.08 -19.85 -0.74
CA HIS A 386 -9.81 -19.14 -0.74
C HIS A 386 -9.97 -17.70 -0.22
N GLN A 387 -8.88 -17.17 0.36
CA GLN A 387 -8.84 -15.82 0.92
C GLN A 387 -7.89 -14.94 0.10
N GLU A 388 -8.43 -13.88 -0.49
CA GLU A 388 -7.63 -12.77 -1.01
C GLU A 388 -7.05 -11.94 0.15
N LEU A 389 -5.79 -11.49 -0.02
CA LEU A 389 -5.07 -10.68 0.95
C LEU A 389 -4.64 -9.34 0.35
N LEU A 390 -5.43 -8.29 0.59
CA LEU A 390 -5.02 -6.94 0.24
C LEU A 390 -4.12 -6.36 1.34
N SER A 391 -2.81 -6.28 1.06
CA SER A 391 -1.88 -5.51 1.90
C SER A 391 -2.02 -4.01 1.61
N VAL A 392 -2.54 -3.27 2.59
CA VAL A 392 -2.71 -1.82 2.50
C VAL A 392 -1.60 -1.13 3.29
N ARG A 393 -1.07 -0.04 2.75
CA ARG A 393 -0.03 0.78 3.38
C ARG A 393 -0.48 2.23 3.45
N HIS A 394 -0.26 2.86 4.60
CA HIS A 394 -0.72 4.21 4.90
C HIS A 394 0.46 5.16 5.16
N PHE A 395 0.55 6.21 4.36
CA PHE A 395 1.46 7.33 4.62
C PHE A 395 0.83 8.24 5.69
N ALA A 396 0.92 7.83 6.96
CA ALA A 396 0.14 8.41 8.06
C ALA A 396 0.30 9.95 8.17
N ALA A 397 1.54 10.44 8.15
CA ALA A 397 1.82 11.88 8.16
C ALA A 397 1.11 12.66 7.04
N ALA A 398 0.99 12.08 5.84
CA ALA A 398 0.29 12.72 4.72
C ALA A 398 -1.24 12.72 4.90
N TRP A 399 -1.80 11.73 5.58
CA TRP A 399 -3.23 11.73 5.93
C TRP A 399 -3.54 12.72 7.05
N VAL A 400 -2.77 12.70 8.13
CA VAL A 400 -2.91 13.65 9.26
C VAL A 400 -2.78 15.10 8.76
N ALA A 401 -1.75 15.42 7.96
CA ALA A 401 -1.62 16.75 7.37
C ALA A 401 -2.85 17.15 6.52
N ARG A 402 -3.47 16.22 5.79
CA ARG A 402 -4.68 16.50 4.99
C ARG A 402 -5.93 16.72 5.84
N ALA A 403 -6.05 16.05 6.98
CA ALA A 403 -7.12 16.29 7.94
C ALA A 403 -6.95 17.65 8.64
N LEU A 404 -5.73 17.98 9.07
CA LEU A 404 -5.42 19.26 9.72
C LEU A 404 -5.51 20.46 8.77
N MET A 405 -5.29 20.28 7.45
CA MET A 405 -5.55 21.30 6.44
C MET A 405 -7.03 21.42 6.01
N THR A 406 -7.98 20.86 6.76
CA THR A 406 -9.42 21.09 6.51
C THR A 406 -9.90 22.36 7.22
N ASP A 407 -10.91 23.01 6.66
CA ASP A 407 -11.48 24.23 7.26
C ASP A 407 -12.11 23.94 8.63
N GLY A 408 -12.65 22.73 8.80
CA GLY A 408 -13.15 22.22 10.09
C GLY A 408 -12.05 22.08 11.14
N ALA A 409 -10.83 21.67 10.78
CA ALA A 409 -9.72 21.54 11.72
C ALA A 409 -9.33 22.89 12.33
N ARG A 410 -9.24 23.94 11.50
CA ARG A 410 -8.93 25.30 11.98
C ARG A 410 -10.03 25.86 12.89
N LYS A 411 -11.31 25.51 12.64
CA LYS A 411 -12.44 25.90 13.50
C LYS A 411 -12.41 25.20 14.86
N VAL A 412 -12.31 23.87 14.87
CA VAL A 412 -12.20 23.07 16.11
C VAL A 412 -11.00 23.53 16.96
N ALA A 413 -9.88 23.86 16.33
CA ALA A 413 -8.71 24.41 17.03
C ALA A 413 -8.89 25.85 17.53
N ALA A 414 -9.80 26.63 16.96
CA ALA A 414 -10.14 27.97 17.47
C ALA A 414 -11.13 27.92 18.64
N GLU A 415 -11.92 26.85 18.75
CA GLU A 415 -12.93 26.63 19.79
C GLU A 415 -12.33 25.99 21.06
N ASP A 416 -11.53 24.92 20.90
CA ASP A 416 -11.08 24.08 22.02
C ASP A 416 -9.55 24.01 22.19
N GLU A 417 -8.85 23.38 21.23
CA GLU A 417 -7.46 22.89 21.38
C GLU A 417 -6.38 24.00 21.25
N GLY A 418 -6.76 25.18 20.76
CA GLY A 418 -5.87 26.30 20.50
C GLY A 418 -5.18 26.25 19.12
N LEU A 419 -5.24 27.38 18.40
CA LEU A 419 -4.65 27.52 17.05
C LEU A 419 -3.14 27.20 17.00
N ALA A 420 -2.39 27.51 18.07
CA ALA A 420 -0.96 27.22 18.14
C ALA A 420 -0.66 25.70 18.20
N ALA A 421 -1.51 24.90 18.87
CA ALA A 421 -1.35 23.45 18.91
C ALA A 421 -1.64 22.82 17.54
N TRP A 422 -2.71 23.28 16.87
CA TRP A 422 -3.02 22.90 15.49
C TRP A 422 -1.90 23.24 14.52
N GLU A 423 -1.33 24.45 14.59
CA GLU A 423 -0.24 24.87 13.71
C GLU A 423 1.03 24.05 13.96
N ALA A 424 1.39 23.78 15.22
CA ALA A 424 2.52 22.95 15.58
C ALA A 424 2.36 21.49 15.07
N GLN A 425 1.16 20.91 15.21
CA GLN A 425 0.90 19.55 14.76
C GLN A 425 0.88 19.45 13.22
N LEU A 426 0.26 20.41 12.53
CA LEU A 426 0.27 20.50 11.07
C LEU A 426 1.70 20.67 10.54
N THR A 427 2.48 21.57 11.13
CA THR A 427 3.90 21.78 10.80
C THR A 427 4.71 20.50 10.98
N THR A 428 4.48 19.75 12.06
CA THR A 428 5.15 18.47 12.32
C THR A 428 4.80 17.42 11.26
N ALA A 429 3.51 17.27 10.92
CA ALA A 429 3.04 16.34 9.90
C ALA A 429 3.60 16.69 8.50
N VAL A 430 3.56 17.97 8.11
CA VAL A 430 4.09 18.46 6.84
C VAL A 430 5.61 18.34 6.76
N THR A 431 6.33 18.60 7.85
CA THR A 431 7.78 18.42 7.95
C THR A 431 8.15 16.94 7.79
N ARG A 432 7.40 16.02 8.42
CA ARG A 432 7.60 14.58 8.22
C ARG A 432 7.35 14.17 6.77
N VAL A 433 6.29 14.67 6.13
CA VAL A 433 6.03 14.42 4.69
C VAL A 433 7.18 14.93 3.82
N ARG A 434 7.67 16.16 4.07
CA ARG A 434 8.80 16.75 3.33
C ARG A 434 10.10 15.96 3.53
N GLY A 435 10.42 15.57 4.76
CA GLY A 435 11.65 14.83 5.08
C GLY A 435 11.73 13.41 4.50
N MET A 436 10.60 12.83 4.07
CA MET A 436 10.55 11.52 3.41
C MET A 436 10.69 11.59 1.87
N GLN A 437 10.78 12.79 1.31
CA GLN A 437 10.86 13.04 -0.13
C GLN A 437 12.32 13.04 -0.61
N ARG A 438 12.61 12.35 -1.73
CA ARG A 438 13.90 12.38 -2.45
C ARG A 438 13.66 12.43 -3.96
N GLY A 439 14.30 13.36 -4.69
CA GLY A 439 14.21 13.46 -6.15
C GLY A 439 12.79 13.50 -6.74
N GLY A 440 11.85 14.20 -6.10
CA GLY A 440 10.44 14.27 -6.50
C GLY A 440 9.52 13.13 -6.05
N VAL A 441 10.06 12.08 -5.41
CA VAL A 441 9.27 10.91 -4.98
C VAL A 441 9.45 10.60 -3.51
N TRP A 442 8.51 9.82 -2.98
CA TRP A 442 8.54 9.33 -1.61
C TRP A 442 8.98 7.86 -1.62
N ARG A 443 9.69 7.45 -0.57
CA ARG A 443 10.09 6.07 -0.37
C ARG A 443 9.30 5.47 0.78
N TRP A 444 8.83 4.23 0.61
CA TRP A 444 8.38 3.44 1.75
C TRP A 444 9.60 2.89 2.48
N ASP A 445 9.61 2.94 3.82
CA ASP A 445 10.82 2.74 4.62
C ASP A 445 11.47 1.36 4.33
N ASP A 446 10.67 0.30 4.21
CA ASP A 446 11.11 -1.10 3.99
C ASP A 446 10.50 -1.84 2.78
N GLY A 447 11.34 -2.64 2.10
CA GLY A 447 10.92 -3.66 1.13
C GLY A 447 10.97 -3.27 -0.36
N PRO A 448 10.60 -4.20 -1.27
CA PRO A 448 10.80 -4.06 -2.72
C PRO A 448 9.92 -2.99 -3.38
N MET A 449 8.89 -2.51 -2.68
CA MET A 449 7.96 -1.50 -3.23
C MET A 449 8.54 -0.07 -3.26
N GLY A 450 9.80 0.13 -2.85
CA GLY A 450 10.66 1.27 -3.17
C GLY A 450 9.99 2.64 -3.18
N HIS A 451 9.47 3.04 -4.34
CA HIS A 451 8.82 4.32 -4.59
C HIS A 451 7.36 4.15 -5.05
N PRO A 452 6.39 3.93 -4.15
CA PRO A 452 4.99 3.66 -4.52
C PRO A 452 4.33 4.88 -5.16
N VAL A 453 3.64 4.70 -6.29
CA VAL A 453 3.01 5.82 -7.04
C VAL A 453 1.98 6.56 -6.18
N TRP A 454 1.19 5.81 -5.41
CA TRP A 454 0.19 6.35 -4.50
C TRP A 454 0.79 7.24 -3.40
N MET A 455 2.01 6.93 -2.96
CA MET A 455 2.71 7.67 -1.89
C MET A 455 3.24 8.99 -2.44
N ALA A 456 3.73 8.99 -3.68
CA ALA A 456 4.11 10.21 -4.38
C ALA A 456 2.90 11.14 -4.62
N TYR A 457 1.75 10.59 -4.99
CA TYR A 457 0.50 11.37 -5.10
C TYR A 457 0.09 11.99 -3.76
N GLN A 458 0.09 11.21 -2.67
CA GLN A 458 -0.28 11.71 -1.34
C GLN A 458 0.69 12.78 -0.84
N GLY A 459 2.00 12.58 -1.03
CA GLY A 459 3.05 13.53 -0.64
C GLY A 459 2.98 14.85 -1.41
N LEU A 460 2.90 14.82 -2.75
CA LEU A 460 2.80 16.04 -3.55
C LEU A 460 1.49 16.80 -3.25
N SER A 461 0.37 16.07 -3.12
CA SER A 461 -0.93 16.66 -2.76
C SER A 461 -0.87 17.44 -1.44
N VAL A 462 -0.14 16.92 -0.44
CA VAL A 462 0.08 17.60 0.85
C VAL A 462 0.91 18.86 0.66
N LEU A 463 2.10 18.74 0.08
CA LEU A 463 3.04 19.87 -0.01
C LEU A 463 2.49 21.00 -0.90
N ARG A 464 1.77 20.66 -1.97
CA ARG A 464 1.05 21.63 -2.81
C ARG A 464 -0.09 22.31 -2.06
N ARG A 465 -0.94 21.57 -1.34
CA ARG A 465 -2.05 22.17 -0.56
C ARG A 465 -1.51 23.06 0.57
N HIS A 466 -0.47 22.63 1.26
CA HIS A 466 0.15 23.40 2.34
C HIS A 466 0.75 24.71 1.82
N ALA A 467 1.49 24.67 0.70
CA ALA A 467 2.01 25.88 0.07
C ALA A 467 0.87 26.84 -0.33
N LEU A 468 -0.21 26.35 -0.93
CA LEU A 468 -1.38 27.18 -1.27
C LEU A 468 -2.02 27.81 -0.03
N MET A 469 -2.12 27.07 1.08
CA MET A 469 -2.64 27.57 2.36
C MET A 469 -1.72 28.65 2.97
N VAL A 470 -0.40 28.49 2.90
CA VAL A 470 0.55 29.49 3.45
C VAL A 470 0.56 30.77 2.61
N TYR A 471 0.44 30.68 1.28
CA TYR A 471 0.44 31.84 0.38
C TYR A 471 -0.95 32.46 0.12
N ARG A 472 -2.03 31.82 0.58
CA ARG A 472 -3.42 32.32 0.56
C ARG A 472 -4.11 31.85 1.86
N PRO A 473 -3.81 32.51 3.00
CA PRO A 473 -4.18 32.05 4.35
C PRO A 473 -5.67 32.01 4.67
#